data_AF-G4TEV7-F1
#
_entry.id   AF-G4TEV7-F1
#
_cell.length_a   1.000
_cell.length_b   1.000
_cell.length_c   1.000
_cell.angle_alpha   90.00
_cell.angle_beta   90.00
_cell.angle_gamma   90.00
#
_symmetry.space_group_name_H-M   'P 1'
#
loop_
_entity.id
_entity.type
_entity.pdbx_description
1 polymer ?
#
loop_
_entity_poly.entity_id
_entity_poly.type
_entity_poly.pdbx_seq_one_letter_code
_entity_poly.pdbx_strand_id
1 'polypeptide(L)'
;MASLNFASSQDVLDVSSPTPLASCQPAVANFIGGKPPYILRISNHISANGTVVLHQYQNLSSSPYQWTVEEQPNTEVRLNITDSQGATTLSSKAP
;
A
#
# COMPACT_ATOMS: atom_id res chain seq x y z
N MET A 1 19.44 -6.57 39.00
CA MET A 1 18.88 -5.43 38.23
C MET A 1 18.05 -6.02 37.11
N ALA A 2 16.77 -5.66 37.03
CA ALA A 2 15.78 -6.29 36.15
C ALA A 2 16.06 -5.95 34.67
N SER A 3 16.17 -6.98 33.83
CA SER A 3 16.23 -6.81 32.38
C SER A 3 14.83 -6.45 31.86
N LEU A 4 14.67 -5.24 31.36
CA LEU A 4 13.48 -4.81 30.64
C LEU A 4 13.62 -5.27 29.19
N ASN A 5 13.05 -6.45 28.87
CA ASN A 5 12.88 -6.89 27.49
C ASN A 5 11.69 -6.12 26.90
N PHE A 6 11.96 -5.03 26.19
CA PHE A 6 10.97 -4.43 25.29
C PHE A 6 10.94 -5.25 24.00
N ALA A 7 10.25 -6.40 24.03
CA ALA A 7 9.79 -7.03 22.79
C ALA A 7 8.65 -6.15 22.24
N SER A 8 8.98 -5.10 21.50
CA SER A 8 7.99 -4.44 20.66
C SER A 8 7.61 -5.47 19.60
N SER A 9 6.43 -6.08 19.70
CA SER A 9 5.78 -6.68 18.54
C SER A 9 5.64 -5.57 17.51
N GLN A 10 6.62 -5.45 16.61
CA GLN A 10 6.45 -4.67 15.39
C GLN A 10 5.38 -5.41 14.62
N ASP A 11 4.18 -4.85 14.62
CA ASP A 11 3.08 -5.31 13.80
C ASP A 11 3.59 -5.20 12.36
N VAL A 12 3.88 -6.34 11.73
CA VAL A 12 4.59 -6.39 10.46
C VAL A 12 3.74 -5.68 9.42
N LEU A 13 4.26 -4.59 8.85
CA LEU A 13 3.56 -3.83 7.83
C LEU A 13 3.47 -4.67 6.56
N ASP A 14 2.25 -4.92 6.09
CA ASP A 14 1.96 -5.65 4.86
C ASP A 14 0.84 -4.97 4.07
N VAL A 15 0.85 -5.10 2.74
CA VAL A 15 -0.19 -4.55 1.85
C VAL A 15 -0.53 -5.52 0.74
N SER A 16 -1.83 -5.70 0.50
CA SER A 16 -2.37 -6.44 -0.62
C SER A 16 -3.17 -5.52 -1.53
N SER A 17 -3.02 -5.76 -2.82
CA SER A 17 -3.79 -5.12 -3.88
C SER A 17 -5.04 -5.94 -4.18
N PRO A 18 -6.15 -5.30 -4.56
CA PRO A 18 -7.33 -6.00 -5.04
C PRO A 18 -7.05 -6.56 -6.44
N THR A 19 -7.65 -7.70 -6.77
CA THR A 19 -7.51 -8.33 -8.08
C THR A 19 -8.86 -8.91 -8.49
N PRO A 20 -9.38 -8.63 -9.71
CA PRO A 20 -8.84 -7.74 -10.77
C PRO A 20 -9.23 -6.26 -10.60
N LEU A 21 -8.48 -5.35 -11.23
CA LEU A 21 -8.83 -3.93 -11.33
C LEU A 21 -9.65 -3.66 -12.59
N ALA A 22 -10.77 -2.96 -12.41
CA ALA A 22 -11.62 -2.51 -13.51
C ALA A 22 -11.57 -0.98 -13.60
N SER A 23 -11.39 -0.46 -14.81
CA SER A 23 -11.38 0.98 -15.08
C SER A 23 -12.69 1.63 -14.65
N CYS A 24 -12.60 2.82 -14.07
CA CYS A 24 -13.71 3.61 -13.54
C CYS A 24 -14.54 2.87 -12.46
N GLN A 25 -13.96 1.87 -11.79
CA GLN A 25 -14.60 1.17 -10.67
C GLN A 25 -13.83 1.40 -9.37
N PRO A 26 -14.52 1.35 -8.21
CA PRO A 26 -13.84 1.41 -6.93
C PRO A 26 -12.98 0.15 -6.69
N ALA A 27 -11.78 0.36 -6.16
CA ALA A 27 -10.85 -0.67 -5.73
C ALA A 27 -10.46 -0.46 -4.26
N VAL A 28 -10.05 -1.53 -3.59
CA VAL A 28 -9.78 -1.56 -2.14
C VAL A 28 -8.34 -1.96 -1.85
N ALA A 29 -7.56 -1.08 -1.24
CA ALA A 29 -6.26 -1.38 -0.64
C ALA A 29 -6.48 -1.96 0.75
N ASN A 30 -5.94 -3.15 0.99
CA ASN A 30 -5.91 -3.72 2.33
C ASN A 30 -4.46 -3.73 2.83
N PHE A 31 -4.22 -3.14 3.99
CA PHE A 31 -2.94 -3.21 4.69
C PHE A 31 -3.14 -3.53 6.17
N ILE A 32 -2.13 -4.15 6.77
CA ILE A 32 -2.09 -4.52 8.19
C ILE A 32 -0.76 -4.10 8.80
N GLY A 33 -0.72 -4.02 10.11
CA GLY A 33 0.48 -3.66 10.86
C GLY A 33 0.93 -2.21 10.70
N GLY A 34 2.17 -1.95 11.12
CA GLY A 34 2.77 -0.61 11.21
C GLY A 34 2.00 0.34 12.14
N LYS A 35 2.31 1.64 12.03
CA LYS A 35 1.62 2.69 12.79
C LYS A 35 1.10 3.82 11.89
N PRO A 36 -0.15 4.29 12.08
CA PRO A 36 -0.64 5.47 11.39
C PRO A 36 0.13 6.73 11.81
N PRO A 37 0.05 7.82 11.04
CA PRO A 37 -0.55 7.90 9.71
C PRO A 37 0.22 7.09 8.66
N TYR A 38 -0.51 6.55 7.68
CA TYR A 38 0.06 5.85 6.53
C TYR A 38 0.06 6.72 5.27
N ILE A 39 1.00 6.43 4.38
CA ILE A 39 1.07 6.92 3.01
C ILE A 39 0.87 5.73 2.08
N LEU A 40 -0.21 5.73 1.30
CA LEU A 40 -0.48 4.75 0.25
C LEU A 40 -0.10 5.35 -1.10
N ARG A 41 0.80 4.70 -1.83
CA ARG A 41 1.12 5.02 -3.23
C ARG A 41 0.66 3.88 -4.12
N ILE A 42 0.06 4.25 -5.24
CA ILE A 42 -0.30 3.34 -6.32
C ILE A 42 0.57 3.72 -7.49
N SER A 43 1.35 2.77 -7.97
CA SER A 43 2.29 2.98 -9.08
C SER A 43 2.01 1.98 -10.19
N ASN A 44 2.41 2.30 -11.41
CA ASN A 44 2.46 1.29 -12.48
C ASN A 44 3.41 0.14 -12.07
N HIS A 45 3.11 -1.06 -12.55
CA HIS A 45 4.07 -2.15 -12.52
C HIS A 45 5.27 -1.78 -13.41
N ILE A 46 6.48 -2.16 -12.98
CA ILE A 46 7.75 -1.73 -13.59
C ILE A 46 7.68 -1.94 -15.10
N SER A 47 7.69 -0.83 -15.84
CA SER A 47 7.84 -0.82 -17.30
C SER A 47 9.30 -0.53 -17.65
N ALA A 48 9.66 -0.65 -18.94
CA ALA A 48 10.99 -0.26 -19.42
C ALA A 48 11.38 1.20 -19.09
N ASN A 49 10.39 2.04 -18.78
CA ASN A 49 10.56 3.45 -18.40
C ASN A 49 10.62 3.68 -16.88
N GLY A 50 10.66 2.62 -16.07
CA GLY A 50 10.67 2.68 -14.61
C GLY A 50 9.27 2.69 -13.98
N THR A 51 9.25 3.02 -12.68
CA THR A 51 8.05 3.12 -11.85
C THR A 51 7.59 4.58 -11.76
N VAL A 52 6.32 4.81 -12.06
CA VAL A 52 5.60 6.09 -12.01
C VAL A 52 4.52 5.96 -10.95
N VAL A 53 4.49 6.90 -10.01
CA VAL A 53 3.39 7.02 -9.03
C VAL A 53 2.17 7.60 -9.75
N LEU A 54 1.10 6.83 -9.82
CA LEU A 54 -0.18 7.19 -10.43
C LEU A 54 -1.05 7.95 -9.42
N HIS A 55 -1.15 7.41 -8.19
CA HIS A 55 -1.89 8.02 -7.10
C HIS A 55 -1.09 7.98 -5.79
N GLN A 56 -1.26 8.99 -4.95
CA GLN A 56 -0.69 9.04 -3.61
C GLN A 56 -1.71 9.61 -2.62
N TYR A 57 -1.96 8.85 -1.56
CA TYR A 57 -2.87 9.19 -0.47
C TYR A 57 -2.06 9.26 0.83
N GLN A 58 -2.24 10.33 1.60
CA GLN A 58 -1.48 10.61 2.83
C GLN A 58 -2.41 10.72 4.03
N ASN A 59 -1.84 10.66 5.23
CA ASN A 59 -2.58 10.80 6.49
C ASN A 59 -3.69 9.75 6.66
N LEU A 60 -3.52 8.56 6.07
CA LEU A 60 -4.47 7.46 6.25
C LEU A 60 -4.35 6.95 7.69
N SER A 61 -5.47 6.82 8.38
CA SER A 61 -5.51 6.36 9.78
C SER A 61 -5.85 4.88 9.90
N SER A 62 -6.39 4.26 8.85
CA SER A 62 -6.92 2.90 8.87
C SER A 62 -6.93 2.25 7.49
N SER A 63 -7.08 0.93 7.52
CA SER A 63 -7.33 0.04 6.39
C SER A 63 -8.72 -0.60 6.59
N PRO A 64 -9.47 -0.92 5.53
CA PRO A 64 -9.11 -0.74 4.12
C PRO A 64 -9.24 0.71 3.63
N TYR A 65 -8.51 1.04 2.55
CA TYR A 65 -8.66 2.31 1.83
C TYR A 65 -9.28 2.07 0.45
N GLN A 66 -10.35 2.81 0.13
CA GLN A 66 -11.02 2.72 -1.17
C GLN A 66 -10.55 3.85 -2.08
N TRP A 67 -10.20 3.52 -3.32
CA TRP A 67 -9.89 4.50 -4.37
C TRP A 67 -10.68 4.18 -5.65
N THR A 68 -10.79 5.15 -6.55
CA THR A 68 -11.37 4.94 -7.89
C THR A 68 -10.26 4.67 -8.89
N VAL A 69 -10.30 3.53 -9.57
CA VAL A 69 -9.34 3.19 -10.64
C VAL A 69 -9.61 4.08 -11.84
N GLU A 70 -8.67 4.93 -12.22
CA GLU A 70 -8.75 5.81 -13.39
C GLU A 70 -7.95 5.25 -14.57
N GLU A 71 -7.16 4.22 -14.32
CA GLU A 71 -6.31 3.54 -15.27
C GLU A 71 -7.11 2.70 -16.27
N GLN A 72 -6.54 2.49 -17.46
CA GLN A 72 -7.14 1.62 -18.46
C GLN A 72 -7.23 0.16 -17.94
N PRO A 73 -8.22 -0.63 -18.39
CA PRO A 73 -8.30 -2.05 -18.04
C PRO A 73 -6.99 -2.78 -18.35
N ASN A 74 -6.59 -3.71 -17.47
CA ASN A 74 -5.32 -4.46 -17.55
C ASN A 74 -4.05 -3.62 -17.32
N THR A 75 -4.17 -2.41 -16.78
CA THR A 75 -3.00 -1.69 -16.29
C THR A 75 -2.50 -2.38 -15.03
N GLU A 76 -1.36 -3.05 -15.14
CA GLU A 76 -0.72 -3.65 -13.97
C GLU A 76 -0.28 -2.54 -13.00
N VAL A 77 -0.73 -2.60 -11.75
CA VAL A 77 -0.33 -1.66 -10.69
C VAL A 77 0.34 -2.39 -9.53
N ARG A 78 1.04 -1.61 -8.70
CA ARG A 78 1.60 -2.05 -7.43
C ARG A 78 1.28 -1.01 -6.35
N LEU A 79 0.87 -1.50 -5.18
CA LEU A 79 0.63 -0.66 -4.02
C LEU A 79 1.89 -0.63 -3.16
N ASN A 80 2.16 0.53 -2.61
CA ASN A 80 3.22 0.76 -1.64
C ASN A 80 2.62 1.46 -0.43
N ILE A 81 2.78 0.88 0.75
CA ILE A 81 2.36 1.52 2.00
C ILE A 81 3.62 1.88 2.80
N THR A 82 3.66 3.11 3.29
CA THR A 82 4.66 3.60 4.24
C THR A 82 3.94 4.01 5.52
N ASP A 83 4.44 3.58 6.68
CA ASP A 83 3.88 3.96 7.98
C ASP A 83 4.58 5.21 8.57
N SER A 84 4.09 5.68 9.72
CA SER A 84 4.65 6.87 10.38
C SER A 84 6.04 6.68 10.98
N GLN A 85 6.51 5.43 11.08
CA GLN A 85 7.85 5.09 11.53
C GLN A 85 8.83 4.97 10.34
N GLY A 86 8.33 5.11 9.11
CA GLY A 86 9.10 4.98 7.87
C GLY A 86 9.21 3.55 7.35
N ALA A 87 8.58 2.57 8.01
CA ALA A 87 8.52 1.20 7.51
C ALA A 87 7.73 1.20 6.19
N THR A 88 8.23 0.48 5.20
CA THR A 88 7.67 0.49 3.85
C THR A 88 7.58 -0.92 3.30
N THR A 89 6.45 -1.26 2.68
CA THR A 89 6.24 -2.56 2.02
C THR A 89 5.49 -2.37 0.69
N LEU A 90 5.50 -3.41 -0.13
CA LEU A 90 4.96 -3.43 -1.49
C LEU A 90 4.03 -4.62 -1.66
N SER A 91 2.90 -4.41 -2.34
CA SER A 91 2.03 -5.51 -2.74
C SER A 91 2.68 -6.33 -3.86
N SER A 92 2.13 -7.53 -4.07
CA SER A 92 2.25 -8.20 -5.37
C SER A 92 1.64 -7.32 -6.48
N LYS A 93 2.00 -7.58 -7.74
CA LYS A 93 1.35 -6.88 -8.87
C LYS A 93 -0.13 -7.26 -8.95
N ALA A 94 -1.01 -6.28 -9.17
CA ALA A 94 -2.41 -6.50 -9.49
C ALA A 94 -2.67 -6.19 -10.97
N PRO A 95 -3.35 -7.07 -11.72
CA PRO A 95 -3.79 -6.83 -13.09
C PRO A 95 -5.05 -5.96 -13.18
#